data_AF-A0A419S4W1-F1
#
_entry.id   AF-A0A419S4W1-F1
#
_cell.length_a   1.000
_cell.length_b   1.000
_cell.length_c   1.000
_cell.angle_alpha   90.00
_cell.angle_beta   90.00
_cell.angle_gamma   90.00
#
_symmetry.space_group_name_H-M   'P 1'
#
loop_
_entity.id
_entity.type
_entity.pdbx_description
1 polymer ?
#
loop_
_entity_poly.entity_id
_entity_poly.type
_entity_poly.pdbx_seq_one_letter_code
_entity_poly.pdbx_strand_id
1 'polypeptide(L)'
;MEYAAQYYIGHHSNATKAKTKKAVQTVKRVHSVDAMHKGCKRNRQRQTEVRSGANVANAFLKTTFLPKLEMMKSVQSPIEVEKIETDFYHSLCEVTRHYDGFEPTDTRTFGYPYNLALSVWEVESHLKRNVRNWNNLRLVQDSKGKTFFITKEQYSTGATLYYIPVVPLYKMLRNKEAKNAARLLLSVFAYLYHVADIPYYRQEDAYIYWQYEMITDWIEQDDEAELDSRKEELKVAKWCGDKVEQKIFNRKSLDVFAERLKSFRPKNDFEQECLKVAKGFYTLYTDYPATTVFQHAMCADDDDAEQEDEVIAMNKYISFIADANGWLYETIAECVNNEFNECGTTEEPTVVKTFSGANITDCNLDFENRLFPLIGELCYLLNNH
;
A
#
# COMPACT_ATOMS: atom_id res chain seq x y z
N MET A 1 -11.76 10.56 33.28
CA MET A 1 -13.10 11.15 33.09
C MET A 1 -13.14 11.72 31.68
N GLU A 2 -14.27 11.54 31.00
CA GLU A 2 -14.54 11.76 29.56
C GLU A 2 -14.06 10.63 28.63
N TYR A 3 -15.04 9.81 28.21
CA TYR A 3 -14.89 8.75 27.23
C TYR A 3 -15.06 9.34 25.82
N ALA A 4 -14.06 9.14 24.95
CA ALA A 4 -14.21 9.39 23.51
C ALA A 4 -15.03 8.24 22.88
N ALA A 5 -16.10 8.56 22.17
CA ALA A 5 -16.89 7.57 21.44
C ALA A 5 -16.17 7.18 20.14
N GLN A 6 -15.45 6.06 20.16
CA GLN A 6 -14.96 5.40 18.96
C GLN A 6 -16.14 4.75 18.21
N TYR A 7 -16.40 5.18 16.98
CA TYR A 7 -17.32 4.50 16.07
C TYR A 7 -16.55 3.41 15.32
N TYR A 8 -16.71 2.15 15.75
CA TYR A 8 -16.18 0.98 15.06
C TYR A 8 -16.92 0.77 13.72
N ILE A 9 -16.19 0.91 12.61
CA ILE A 9 -16.63 0.46 11.28
C ILE A 9 -16.27 -1.03 11.19
N GLY A 10 -17.31 -1.87 11.14
CA GLY A 10 -17.19 -3.32 11.30
C GLY A 10 -16.36 -4.05 10.24
N HIS A 11 -15.66 -5.09 10.69
CA HIS A 11 -14.97 -6.08 9.89
C HIS A 11 -15.88 -6.76 8.86
N HIS A 12 -15.45 -6.78 7.59
CA HIS A 12 -15.99 -7.69 6.59
C HIS A 12 -15.18 -8.99 6.57
N SER A 13 -15.78 -10.09 7.05
CA SER A 13 -15.25 -11.43 6.82
C SER A 13 -15.55 -11.85 5.38
N ASN A 14 -14.50 -12.24 4.64
CA ASN A 14 -14.63 -12.72 3.27
C ASN A 14 -15.39 -14.05 3.24
N ALA A 15 -16.62 -14.03 2.71
CA ALA A 15 -17.39 -15.25 2.49
C ALA A 15 -16.80 -16.08 1.34
N THR A 16 -16.55 -17.35 1.60
CA THR A 16 -16.00 -18.34 0.67
C THR A 16 -16.93 -18.54 -0.54
N LYS A 17 -16.38 -18.55 -1.76
CA LYS A 17 -17.12 -18.83 -3.00
C LYS A 17 -17.70 -20.24 -3.00
N ALA A 18 -19.02 -20.36 -2.81
CA ALA A 18 -19.74 -21.60 -3.05
C ALA A 18 -19.85 -21.88 -4.56
N LYS A 19 -19.24 -22.99 -5.01
CA LYS A 19 -19.39 -23.51 -6.39
C LYS A 19 -20.85 -23.83 -6.69
N THR A 20 -21.37 -23.29 -7.80
CA THR A 20 -22.71 -23.57 -8.32
C THR A 20 -22.89 -25.06 -8.61
N LYS A 21 -23.75 -25.73 -7.84
CA LYS A 21 -24.25 -27.08 -8.15
C LYS A 21 -25.67 -27.01 -8.69
N LYS A 22 -25.83 -27.57 -9.90
CA LYS A 22 -27.05 -28.07 -10.54
C LYS A 22 -28.13 -27.06 -10.96
N ALA A 23 -28.51 -27.18 -12.25
CA ALA A 23 -29.66 -26.54 -12.85
C ALA A 23 -30.96 -26.91 -12.11
N VAL A 24 -31.79 -25.90 -11.87
CA VAL A 24 -33.11 -26.02 -11.23
C VAL A 24 -34.11 -26.64 -12.21
N GLN A 25 -34.94 -27.54 -11.69
CA GLN A 25 -35.97 -28.29 -12.42
C GLN A 25 -37.02 -27.37 -13.05
N THR A 26 -37.52 -27.81 -14.20
CA THR A 26 -38.69 -27.27 -14.91
C THR A 26 -39.90 -27.17 -13.97
N VAL A 27 -40.47 -25.97 -13.87
CA VAL A 27 -41.63 -25.63 -13.03
C VAL A 27 -42.78 -26.60 -13.28
N LYS A 28 -43.21 -27.31 -12.22
CA LYS A 28 -44.46 -28.11 -12.21
C LYS A 28 -45.67 -27.19 -12.25
N ARG A 29 -46.63 -27.53 -13.11
CA ARG A 29 -47.95 -26.88 -13.27
C ARG A 29 -48.73 -26.89 -11.94
N VAL A 30 -49.24 -25.74 -11.55
CA VAL A 30 -50.26 -25.60 -10.49
C VAL A 30 -51.61 -26.03 -11.07
N HIS A 31 -52.33 -26.92 -10.38
CA HIS A 31 -53.67 -27.34 -10.77
C HIS A 31 -54.69 -26.21 -10.53
N SER A 32 -55.53 -25.95 -11.54
CA SER A 32 -56.69 -25.07 -11.42
C SER A 32 -57.88 -25.84 -10.83
N VAL A 33 -58.46 -25.32 -9.76
CA VAL A 33 -59.81 -25.66 -9.33
C VAL A 33 -60.73 -24.61 -9.94
N ASP A 34 -61.71 -25.02 -10.75
CA ASP A 34 -63.04 -24.40 -10.68
C ASP A 34 -64.14 -25.18 -11.43
N ALA A 35 -65.36 -24.94 -10.95
CA ALA A 35 -66.58 -25.73 -11.06
C ALA A 35 -67.10 -26.05 -12.48
N MET A 36 -67.88 -27.13 -12.54
CA MET A 36 -68.73 -27.53 -13.67
C MET A 36 -69.79 -26.46 -14.00
N HIS A 37 -69.81 -25.97 -15.25
CA HIS A 37 -71.01 -25.41 -15.86
C HIS A 37 -71.13 -25.78 -17.36
N LYS A 38 -72.40 -25.88 -17.78
CA LYS A 38 -72.95 -26.56 -18.96
C LYS A 38 -72.66 -25.88 -20.32
N GLY A 39 -72.51 -26.71 -21.36
CA GLY A 39 -73.16 -26.55 -22.69
C GLY A 39 -72.54 -25.58 -23.71
N CYS A 40 -71.99 -26.13 -24.80
CA CYS A 40 -71.37 -25.43 -25.93
C CYS A 40 -72.33 -24.62 -26.84
N LYS A 41 -71.86 -23.45 -27.31
CA LYS A 41 -72.11 -22.95 -28.69
C LYS A 41 -70.77 -22.49 -29.31
N ARG A 42 -70.45 -22.98 -30.51
CA ARG A 42 -69.22 -22.68 -31.26
C ARG A 42 -69.34 -21.33 -32.00
N ASN A 43 -68.38 -20.43 -31.80
CA ASN A 43 -68.12 -19.29 -32.70
C ASN A 43 -66.68 -19.36 -33.24
N ARG A 44 -66.53 -19.21 -34.56
CA ARG A 44 -65.26 -19.08 -35.27
C ARG A 44 -64.81 -17.61 -35.24
N GLN A 45 -64.10 -17.19 -34.21
CA GLN A 45 -63.34 -15.95 -34.24
C GLN A 45 -62.09 -16.13 -33.37
N ARG A 46 -60.90 -16.03 -33.97
CA ARG A 46 -59.63 -16.04 -33.23
C ARG A 46 -59.59 -14.79 -32.33
N GLN A 47 -59.26 -14.97 -31.06
CA GLN A 47 -58.86 -13.86 -30.19
C GLN A 47 -57.50 -13.33 -30.64
N THR A 48 -57.35 -12.00 -30.64
CA THR A 48 -56.06 -11.33 -30.83
C THR A 48 -55.08 -11.80 -29.76
N GLU A 49 -53.85 -12.10 -30.16
CA GLU A 49 -52.79 -12.57 -29.26
C GLU A 49 -52.44 -11.46 -28.26
N VAL A 50 -52.95 -11.56 -27.04
CA VAL A 50 -52.50 -10.72 -25.92
C VAL A 50 -51.19 -11.32 -25.42
N ARG A 51 -50.07 -10.74 -25.86
CA ARG A 51 -48.77 -11.03 -25.25
C ARG A 51 -48.77 -10.51 -23.82
N SER A 52 -48.37 -11.35 -22.88
CA SER A 52 -48.07 -10.95 -21.50
C SER A 52 -47.07 -9.80 -21.54
N GLY A 53 -47.41 -8.65 -20.95
CA GLY A 53 -46.46 -7.57 -20.73
C GLY A 53 -45.21 -8.11 -20.03
N ALA A 54 -44.04 -7.69 -20.50
CA ALA A 54 -42.74 -8.16 -20.02
C ALA A 54 -42.69 -8.33 -18.49
N ASN A 55 -42.06 -9.42 -18.03
CA ASN A 55 -41.94 -9.84 -16.63
C ASN A 55 -41.61 -8.66 -15.68
N VAL A 56 -42.66 -8.09 -15.06
CA VAL A 56 -42.57 -7.01 -14.05
C VAL A 56 -41.72 -7.45 -12.84
N ALA A 57 -41.69 -8.76 -12.56
CA ALA A 57 -40.95 -9.35 -11.45
C ALA A 57 -39.42 -9.08 -11.48
N ASN A 58 -38.84 -8.78 -12.66
CA ASN A 58 -37.41 -8.46 -12.75
C ASN A 58 -37.07 -7.02 -12.38
N ALA A 59 -38.06 -6.15 -12.18
CA ALA A 59 -37.82 -4.75 -11.82
C ALA A 59 -37.24 -4.60 -10.41
N PHE A 60 -37.72 -5.39 -9.45
CA PHE A 60 -37.23 -5.34 -8.06
C PHE A 60 -35.74 -5.71 -7.95
N LEU A 61 -35.26 -6.64 -8.78
CA LEU A 61 -33.84 -7.03 -8.84
C LEU A 61 -32.93 -5.96 -9.46
N LYS A 62 -33.50 -4.91 -10.06
CA LYS A 62 -32.78 -3.76 -10.62
C LYS A 62 -32.90 -2.52 -9.74
N THR A 63 -33.68 -2.56 -8.66
CA THR A 63 -33.89 -1.42 -7.77
C THR A 63 -32.85 -1.48 -6.65
N THR A 64 -31.99 -0.47 -6.58
CA THR A 64 -31.10 -0.26 -5.44
C THR A 64 -31.79 0.65 -4.44
N PHE A 65 -31.97 0.18 -3.21
CA PHE A 65 -32.50 1.00 -2.12
C PHE A 65 -31.35 1.63 -1.34
N LEU A 66 -31.53 2.86 -0.87
CA LEU A 66 -30.58 3.46 0.07
C LEU A 66 -30.63 2.67 1.39
N PRO A 67 -29.47 2.36 2.00
CA PRO A 67 -29.43 1.67 3.28
C PRO A 67 -30.17 2.49 4.33
N LYS A 68 -30.99 1.84 5.16
CA LYS A 68 -31.65 2.51 6.27
C LYS A 68 -30.59 2.84 7.31
N LEU A 69 -30.27 4.13 7.48
CA LEU A 69 -29.37 4.59 8.52
C LEU A 69 -30.14 4.60 9.84
N GLU A 70 -29.65 3.85 10.82
CA GLU A 70 -30.23 3.83 12.16
C GLU A 70 -29.94 5.18 12.83
N MET A 71 -30.97 5.99 13.05
CA MET A 71 -30.85 7.17 13.92
C MET A 71 -30.59 6.67 15.34
N MET A 72 -29.37 6.87 15.84
CA MET A 72 -29.09 6.66 17.26
C MET A 72 -30.04 7.53 18.10
N LYS A 73 -30.52 6.98 19.22
CA LYS A 73 -31.52 7.61 20.11
C LYS A 73 -31.07 8.94 20.74
N SER A 74 -29.80 9.34 20.56
CA SER A 74 -29.34 10.70 20.86
C SER A 74 -29.80 11.62 19.73
N VAL A 75 -31.01 12.17 19.86
CA VAL A 75 -31.49 13.24 19.00
C VAL A 75 -30.56 14.45 19.23
N GLN A 76 -29.58 14.62 18.35
CA GLN A 76 -28.80 15.86 18.26
C GLN A 76 -29.79 17.02 18.08
N SER A 77 -29.54 18.14 18.75
CA SER A 77 -30.41 19.30 18.61
C SER A 77 -30.40 19.79 17.15
N PRO A 78 -31.49 20.39 16.64
CA PRO A 78 -31.52 20.91 15.27
C PRO A 78 -30.38 21.89 14.95
N ILE A 79 -29.94 22.66 15.95
CA ILE A 79 -28.82 23.61 15.86
C ILE A 79 -27.48 22.89 15.67
N GLU A 80 -27.29 21.76 16.36
CA GLU A 80 -26.07 20.94 16.21
C GLU A 80 -26.03 20.26 14.85
N VAL A 81 -27.17 19.77 14.35
CA VAL A 81 -27.25 19.16 13.00
C VAL A 81 -26.92 20.18 11.92
N GLU A 82 -27.48 21.39 11.99
CA GLU A 82 -27.19 22.47 11.03
C GLU A 82 -25.70 22.87 11.04
N LYS A 83 -25.08 22.91 12.23
CA LYS A 83 -23.64 23.16 12.36
C LYS A 83 -22.81 22.03 11.73
N ILE A 84 -23.14 20.77 12.01
CA ILE A 84 -22.48 19.60 11.42
C ILE A 84 -22.58 19.62 9.90
N GLU A 85 -23.77 19.87 9.35
CA GLU A 85 -23.98 19.95 7.90
C GLU A 85 -23.15 21.10 7.29
N THR A 86 -23.14 22.27 7.93
CA THR A 86 -22.38 23.44 7.46
C THR A 86 -20.88 23.15 7.42
N ASP A 87 -20.32 22.65 8.52
CA ASP A 87 -18.92 22.29 8.64
C ASP A 87 -18.53 21.17 7.65
N PHE A 88 -19.41 20.18 7.48
CA PHE A 88 -19.28 19.11 6.48
C PHE A 88 -19.17 19.65 5.06
N TYR A 89 -20.11 20.48 4.61
CA TYR A 89 -20.08 21.00 3.24
C TYR A 89 -18.90 21.96 3.01
N HIS A 90 -18.46 22.68 4.04
CA HIS A 90 -17.24 23.48 3.96
C HIS A 90 -16.02 22.59 3.69
N SER A 91 -15.86 21.53 4.50
CA SER A 91 -14.76 20.57 4.35
C SER A 91 -14.83 19.82 3.01
N LEU A 92 -16.03 19.46 2.55
CA LEU A 92 -16.25 18.86 1.23
C LEU A 92 -15.77 19.76 0.08
N CYS A 93 -16.02 21.07 0.19
CA CYS A 93 -15.50 22.05 -0.78
C CYS A 93 -13.98 22.09 -0.78
N GLU A 94 -13.31 21.87 0.34
CA GLU A 94 -11.84 21.82 0.40
C GLU A 94 -11.30 20.55 -0.25
N VAL A 95 -11.90 19.38 0.03
CA VAL A 95 -11.52 18.10 -0.59
C VAL A 95 -11.62 18.16 -2.11
N THR A 96 -12.75 18.68 -2.61
CA THR A 96 -13.01 18.80 -4.06
C THR A 96 -12.06 19.76 -4.76
N ARG A 97 -11.69 20.87 -4.11
CA ARG A 97 -10.68 21.80 -4.61
C ARG A 97 -9.26 21.23 -4.59
N HIS A 98 -8.95 20.39 -3.61
CA HIS A 98 -7.60 19.83 -3.46
C HIS A 98 -7.31 18.77 -4.52
N TYR A 99 -8.25 17.87 -4.79
CA TYR A 99 -8.03 16.74 -5.70
C TYR A 99 -8.38 17.03 -7.16
N ASP A 100 -9.00 18.19 -7.45
CA ASP A 100 -9.48 18.63 -8.76
C ASP A 100 -10.38 17.61 -9.50
N GLY A 101 -11.13 18.08 -10.49
CA GLY A 101 -11.77 17.17 -11.46
C GLY A 101 -13.03 16.42 -11.00
N PHE A 102 -13.73 16.88 -9.95
CA PHE A 102 -15.16 16.56 -9.77
C PHE A 102 -15.97 17.67 -9.10
N GLU A 103 -17.21 17.80 -9.55
CA GLU A 103 -18.23 18.62 -8.90
C GLU A 103 -19.13 17.68 -8.09
N PRO A 104 -19.16 17.79 -6.75
CA PRO A 104 -20.02 16.94 -5.93
C PRO A 104 -21.49 17.22 -6.21
N THR A 105 -22.30 16.17 -6.22
CA THR A 105 -23.76 16.30 -6.38
C THR A 105 -24.34 17.06 -5.19
N ASP A 106 -25.31 17.94 -5.42
CA ASP A 106 -26.02 18.59 -4.30
C ASP A 106 -26.93 17.59 -3.59
N THR A 107 -26.45 17.04 -2.47
CA THR A 107 -27.17 16.05 -1.67
C THR A 107 -28.06 16.65 -0.59
N ARG A 108 -28.11 17.98 -0.44
CA ARG A 108 -28.88 18.65 0.63
C ARG A 108 -30.36 18.30 0.62
N THR A 109 -30.91 17.97 -0.54
CA THR A 109 -32.32 17.57 -0.72
C THR A 109 -32.69 16.28 0.03
N PHE A 110 -31.72 15.43 0.36
CA PHE A 110 -31.97 14.15 1.05
C PHE A 110 -32.08 14.28 2.58
N GLY A 111 -31.68 15.44 3.13
CA GLY A 111 -31.70 15.70 4.58
C GLY A 111 -30.72 14.83 5.39
N TYR A 112 -30.45 15.25 6.62
CA TYR A 112 -29.59 14.50 7.54
C TYR A 112 -30.20 13.16 7.96
N PRO A 113 -29.42 12.07 8.08
CA PRO A 113 -27.97 11.93 7.78
C PRO A 113 -27.68 11.48 6.34
N TYR A 114 -28.70 11.35 5.50
CA TYR A 114 -28.58 10.79 4.15
C TYR A 114 -27.80 11.68 3.19
N ASN A 115 -27.92 12.99 3.34
CA ASN A 115 -27.17 13.95 2.55
C ASN A 115 -25.65 13.78 2.72
N LEU A 116 -25.19 13.61 3.96
CA LEU A 116 -23.79 13.32 4.27
C LEU A 116 -23.36 11.97 3.72
N ALA A 117 -24.13 10.91 3.98
CA ALA A 117 -23.78 9.56 3.54
C ALA A 117 -23.62 9.45 2.02
N LEU A 118 -24.51 10.09 1.25
CA LEU A 118 -24.43 10.14 -0.21
C LEU A 118 -23.21 10.91 -0.70
N SER A 119 -22.93 12.07 -0.11
CA SER A 119 -21.76 12.88 -0.42
C SER A 119 -20.45 12.13 -0.14
N VAL A 120 -20.35 11.48 1.03
CA VAL A 120 -19.17 10.66 1.40
C VAL A 120 -18.96 9.53 0.41
N TRP A 121 -20.02 8.78 0.08
CA TRP A 121 -19.94 7.68 -0.87
C TRP A 121 -19.48 8.13 -2.27
N GLU A 122 -20.00 9.27 -2.75
CA GLU A 122 -19.62 9.83 -4.04
C GLU A 122 -18.14 10.23 -4.06
N VAL A 123 -17.69 10.96 -3.03
CA VAL A 123 -16.31 11.43 -2.88
C VAL A 123 -15.34 10.25 -2.77
N GLU A 124 -15.61 9.28 -1.89
CA GLU A 124 -14.77 8.09 -1.74
C GLU A 124 -14.67 7.32 -3.07
N SER A 125 -15.78 7.20 -3.79
CA SER A 125 -15.81 6.53 -5.10
C SER A 125 -14.98 7.27 -6.15
N HIS A 126 -14.96 8.60 -6.12
CA HIS A 126 -14.12 9.41 -6.99
C HIS A 126 -12.64 9.30 -6.61
N LEU A 127 -12.31 9.54 -5.33
CA LEU A 127 -10.93 9.52 -4.86
C LEU A 127 -10.29 8.15 -5.07
N LYS A 128 -11.01 7.06 -4.79
CA LYS A 128 -10.53 5.69 -5.04
C LYS A 128 -10.21 5.40 -6.51
N ARG A 129 -10.86 6.07 -7.46
CA ARG A 129 -10.63 5.85 -8.90
C ARG A 129 -9.50 6.72 -9.46
N ASN A 130 -9.31 7.91 -8.90
CA ASN A 130 -8.50 8.95 -9.53
C ASN A 130 -7.24 9.30 -8.74
N VAL A 131 -7.20 9.04 -7.42
CA VAL A 131 -6.06 9.37 -6.57
C VAL A 131 -5.17 8.14 -6.41
N ARG A 132 -3.91 8.29 -6.82
CA ARG A 132 -2.88 7.27 -6.60
C ARG A 132 -2.64 7.12 -5.10
N ASN A 133 -2.42 5.90 -4.62
CA ASN A 133 -2.19 5.59 -3.20
C ASN A 133 -3.37 5.93 -2.28
N TRP A 134 -4.58 6.05 -2.83
CA TRP A 134 -5.77 6.26 -2.01
C TRP A 134 -5.94 5.13 -0.97
N ASN A 135 -6.05 5.49 0.31
CA ASN A 135 -6.40 4.56 1.38
C ASN A 135 -7.84 4.80 1.87
N ASN A 136 -8.08 5.89 2.61
CA ASN A 136 -9.41 6.17 3.15
C ASN A 136 -9.74 7.65 3.36
N LEU A 137 -11.05 7.92 3.43
CA LEU A 137 -11.65 9.18 3.86
C LEU A 137 -12.27 8.96 5.24
N ARG A 138 -12.04 9.86 6.19
CA ARG A 138 -12.71 9.84 7.49
C ARG A 138 -13.36 11.19 7.73
N LEU A 139 -14.61 11.16 8.20
CA LEU A 139 -15.28 12.35 8.74
C LEU A 139 -15.09 12.34 10.25
N VAL A 140 -14.42 13.35 10.79
CA VAL A 140 -14.11 13.46 12.22
C VAL A 140 -14.67 14.74 12.81
N GLN A 141 -14.74 14.80 14.13
CA GLN A 141 -15.12 16.00 14.87
C GLN A 141 -14.02 16.32 15.90
N ASP A 142 -13.55 17.57 15.94
CA ASP A 142 -12.56 17.97 16.95
C ASP A 142 -13.19 18.18 18.34
N SER A 143 -12.34 18.46 19.33
CA SER A 143 -12.75 18.76 20.71
C SER A 143 -13.64 20.00 20.85
N LYS A 144 -13.70 20.86 19.83
CA LYS A 144 -14.58 22.05 19.79
C LYS A 144 -15.89 21.78 19.04
N GLY A 145 -16.11 20.55 18.62
CA GLY A 145 -17.31 20.13 17.90
C GLY A 145 -17.32 20.54 16.42
N LYS A 146 -16.17 20.88 15.81
CA LYS A 146 -16.07 21.19 14.38
C LYS A 146 -15.91 19.90 13.58
N THR A 147 -16.73 19.73 12.55
CA THR A 147 -16.72 18.54 11.69
C THR A 147 -15.88 18.75 10.42
N PHE A 148 -15.00 17.81 10.07
CA PHE A 148 -14.18 17.91 8.86
C PHE A 148 -13.66 16.56 8.37
N PHE A 149 -13.19 16.54 7.12
CA PHE A 149 -12.57 15.38 6.50
C PHE A 149 -11.08 15.25 6.82
N ILE A 150 -10.64 14.01 6.96
CA ILE A 150 -9.25 13.59 6.91
C ILE A 150 -9.12 12.56 5.78
N THR A 151 -8.15 12.73 4.89
CA THR A 151 -7.78 11.72 3.89
C THR A 151 -6.45 11.09 4.25
N LYS A 152 -6.36 9.77 4.09
CA LYS A 152 -5.11 9.02 4.17
C LYS A 152 -4.72 8.54 2.78
N GLU A 153 -3.49 8.84 2.40
CA GLU A 153 -2.81 8.25 1.24
C GLU A 153 -1.69 7.34 1.77
N GLN A 154 -1.59 6.12 1.25
CA GLN A 154 -0.63 5.13 1.73
C GLN A 154 -0.03 4.37 0.54
N TYR A 155 1.30 4.31 0.48
CA TYR A 155 1.99 3.49 -0.51
C TYR A 155 1.99 2.04 -0.04
N SER A 156 1.32 1.14 -0.78
CA SER A 156 1.32 -0.27 -0.40
C SER A 156 2.63 -0.96 -0.80
N THR A 157 3.39 -1.41 0.19
CA THR A 157 4.59 -2.24 0.01
C THR A 157 4.24 -3.72 -0.10
N GLY A 158 3.04 -4.10 0.36
CA GLY A 158 2.59 -5.49 0.40
C GLY A 158 3.53 -6.34 1.24
N ALA A 159 3.80 -7.58 0.81
CA ALA A 159 4.73 -8.50 1.48
C ALA A 159 6.17 -8.41 0.91
N THR A 160 6.56 -7.26 0.35
CA THR A 160 7.85 -7.12 -0.33
C THR A 160 8.96 -6.77 0.66
N LEU A 161 10.02 -7.59 0.71
CA LEU A 161 11.27 -7.23 1.38
C LEU A 161 12.15 -6.43 0.42
N TYR A 162 12.39 -5.15 0.72
CA TYR A 162 13.27 -4.27 -0.05
C TYR A 162 14.73 -4.46 0.39
N TYR A 163 15.21 -5.69 0.26
CA TYR A 163 16.58 -6.06 0.60
C TYR A 163 17.54 -5.87 -0.58
N ILE A 164 18.50 -4.96 -0.43
CA ILE A 164 19.43 -4.55 -1.48
C ILE A 164 20.74 -5.33 -1.35
N PRO A 165 21.05 -6.27 -2.26
CA PRO A 165 22.21 -7.16 -2.10
C PRO A 165 23.52 -6.44 -2.42
N VAL A 166 24.51 -6.62 -1.54
CA VAL A 166 25.82 -5.94 -1.60
C VAL A 166 26.90 -6.76 -2.31
N VAL A 167 26.90 -8.07 -2.11
CA VAL A 167 27.89 -9.00 -2.65
C VAL A 167 27.94 -8.97 -4.18
N PRO A 168 26.81 -8.91 -4.93
CA PRO A 168 26.87 -8.76 -6.39
C PRO A 168 27.61 -7.51 -6.84
N LEU A 169 27.38 -6.35 -6.20
CA LEU A 169 28.13 -5.13 -6.51
C LEU A 169 29.63 -5.30 -6.28
N TYR A 170 30.01 -5.95 -5.18
CA TYR A 170 31.41 -6.26 -4.89
C TYR A 170 32.04 -7.16 -5.96
N LYS A 171 31.33 -8.21 -6.40
CA LYS A 171 31.76 -9.11 -7.49
C LYS A 171 31.95 -8.31 -8.79
N MET A 172 31.01 -7.42 -9.14
CA MET A 172 31.11 -6.56 -10.33
C MET A 172 32.32 -5.61 -10.28
N LEU A 173 32.68 -5.06 -9.11
CA LEU A 173 33.86 -4.20 -8.96
C LEU A 173 35.19 -4.92 -9.27
N ARG A 174 35.21 -6.25 -9.14
CA ARG A 174 36.36 -7.12 -9.42
C ARG A 174 36.34 -7.69 -10.84
N ASN A 175 35.18 -7.77 -11.48
CA ASN A 175 35.07 -8.15 -12.88
C ASN A 175 35.43 -6.96 -13.80
N LYS A 176 36.43 -7.13 -14.68
CA LYS A 176 36.88 -6.06 -15.59
C LYS A 176 35.77 -5.57 -16.54
N GLU A 177 34.86 -6.45 -16.94
CA GLU A 177 33.78 -6.13 -17.87
C GLU A 177 32.70 -5.29 -17.19
N ALA A 178 32.30 -5.68 -15.98
CA ALA A 178 31.25 -5.01 -15.21
C ALA A 178 31.73 -3.81 -14.36
N LYS A 179 33.05 -3.62 -14.24
CA LYS A 179 33.66 -2.64 -13.32
C LYS A 179 33.17 -1.21 -13.53
N ASN A 180 32.91 -0.83 -14.78
CA ASN A 180 32.45 0.51 -15.09
C ASN A 180 31.01 0.72 -14.60
N ALA A 181 30.11 -0.22 -14.87
CA ALA A 181 28.75 -0.20 -14.32
C ALA A 181 28.76 -0.22 -12.80
N ALA A 182 29.60 -1.06 -12.19
CA ALA A 182 29.74 -1.12 -10.73
C ALA A 182 30.19 0.21 -10.11
N ARG A 183 31.07 0.97 -10.78
CA ARG A 183 31.47 2.32 -10.33
C ARG A 183 30.33 3.33 -10.40
N LEU A 184 29.43 3.20 -11.37
CA LEU A 184 28.23 4.01 -11.46
C LEU A 184 27.25 3.64 -10.35
N LEU A 185 27.00 2.35 -10.14
CA LEU A 185 26.12 1.84 -9.08
C LEU A 185 26.66 2.13 -7.68
N LEU A 186 27.97 2.28 -7.48
CA LEU A 186 28.53 2.77 -6.22
C LEU A 186 27.99 4.16 -5.84
N SER A 187 27.72 5.04 -6.81
CA SER A 187 27.09 6.33 -6.52
C SER A 187 25.62 6.17 -6.14
N VAL A 188 24.92 5.20 -6.73
CA VAL A 188 23.55 4.84 -6.33
C VAL A 188 23.53 4.31 -4.89
N PHE A 189 24.42 3.37 -4.55
CA PHE A 189 24.52 2.84 -3.19
C PHE A 189 24.88 3.92 -2.18
N ALA A 190 25.80 4.84 -2.53
CA ALA A 190 26.12 5.97 -1.66
C ALA A 190 24.91 6.90 -1.44
N TYR A 191 24.06 7.09 -2.45
CA TYR A 191 22.82 7.86 -2.31
C TYR A 191 21.83 7.15 -1.38
N LEU A 192 21.62 5.85 -1.61
CA LEU A 192 20.72 5.03 -0.81
C LEU A 192 21.17 4.97 0.66
N TYR A 193 22.48 4.88 0.89
CA TYR A 193 23.08 4.82 2.22
C TYR A 193 23.07 6.17 2.95
N HIS A 194 23.41 7.29 2.29
CA HIS A 194 23.59 8.58 2.98
C HIS A 194 22.38 9.53 2.93
N VAL A 195 21.54 9.43 1.89
CA VAL A 195 20.46 10.40 1.65
C VAL A 195 19.11 9.73 1.82
N ALA A 196 18.89 8.59 1.15
CA ALA A 196 17.67 7.81 1.38
C ALA A 196 17.67 7.12 2.76
N ASP A 197 18.82 7.08 3.44
CA ASP A 197 19.02 6.60 4.80
C ASP A 197 18.64 5.12 5.00
N ILE A 198 18.91 4.28 4.00
CA ILE A 198 18.62 2.84 4.09
C ILE A 198 19.62 2.16 5.05
N PRO A 199 19.16 1.45 6.09
CA PRO A 199 20.02 0.75 7.05
C PRO A 199 20.95 -0.25 6.38
N TYR A 200 22.18 -0.34 6.88
CA TYR A 200 23.18 -1.26 6.35
C TYR A 200 23.42 -2.41 7.31
N TYR A 201 23.29 -3.66 6.85
CA TYR A 201 23.35 -4.88 7.70
C TYR A 201 24.64 -5.11 8.49
N ARG A 202 25.68 -4.28 8.30
CA ARG A 202 26.92 -4.33 9.08
C ARG A 202 26.94 -3.35 10.25
N GLN A 203 25.89 -2.53 10.41
CA GLN A 203 25.75 -1.54 11.47
C GLN A 203 24.87 -2.08 12.59
N GLU A 204 25.30 -1.90 13.85
CA GLU A 204 24.63 -2.46 15.04
C GLU A 204 23.22 -1.92 15.29
N ASP A 205 22.88 -0.77 14.73
CA ASP A 205 21.57 -0.13 14.79
C ASP A 205 20.57 -0.67 13.74
N ALA A 206 21.04 -1.48 12.78
CA ALA A 206 20.19 -2.08 11.76
C ALA A 206 19.57 -3.40 12.26
N TYR A 207 18.27 -3.59 12.04
CA TYR A 207 17.57 -4.85 12.36
C TYR A 207 18.24 -6.08 11.72
N ILE A 208 18.62 -5.98 10.45
CA ILE A 208 19.26 -7.10 9.72
C ILE A 208 20.62 -7.49 10.31
N TYR A 209 21.34 -6.57 10.95
CA TYR A 209 22.59 -6.91 11.64
C TYR A 209 22.37 -7.99 12.69
N TRP A 210 21.32 -7.86 13.50
CA TRP A 210 20.98 -8.82 14.56
C TRP A 210 20.55 -10.18 13.99
N GLN A 211 19.91 -10.20 12.82
CA GLN A 211 19.62 -11.46 12.12
C GLN A 211 20.91 -12.20 11.73
N TYR A 212 21.94 -11.49 11.25
CA TYR A 212 23.24 -12.09 10.97
C TYR A 212 23.96 -12.57 12.24
N GLU A 213 23.88 -11.82 13.34
CA GLU A 213 24.52 -12.22 14.60
C GLU A 213 23.83 -13.45 15.22
N MET A 214 22.50 -13.50 15.22
CA MET A 214 21.75 -14.69 15.64
C MET A 214 22.15 -15.94 14.84
N ILE A 215 22.24 -15.82 13.51
CA ILE A 215 22.68 -16.94 12.66
C ILE A 215 24.15 -17.29 12.92
N THR A 216 25.00 -16.30 13.24
CA THR A 216 26.41 -16.54 13.62
C THR A 216 26.46 -17.42 14.86
N ASP A 217 25.72 -17.07 15.92
CA ASP A 217 25.67 -17.81 17.18
C ASP A 217 25.17 -19.25 16.98
N TRP A 218 24.15 -19.45 16.14
CA TRP A 218 23.65 -20.79 15.81
C TRP A 218 24.70 -21.67 15.14
N ILE A 219 25.48 -21.11 14.22
CA ILE A 219 26.55 -21.83 13.52
C ILE A 219 27.74 -22.13 14.44
N GLU A 220 28.02 -21.27 15.42
CA GLU A 220 29.12 -21.47 16.38
C GLU A 220 28.81 -22.56 17.41
N GLN A 221 27.53 -22.75 17.75
CA GLN A 221 27.06 -23.78 18.68
C GLN A 221 26.89 -25.16 18.03
N ASP A 222 26.95 -25.25 16.70
CA ASP A 222 26.82 -26.50 15.96
C ASP A 222 28.16 -27.27 15.91
N ASP A 223 28.20 -28.43 16.56
CA ASP A 223 29.39 -29.28 16.70
C ASP A 223 29.82 -29.97 15.37
N GLU A 224 28.98 -29.98 14.33
CA GLU A 224 29.29 -30.60 13.02
C GLU A 224 30.04 -29.65 12.04
N ALA A 225 30.43 -28.47 12.49
CA ALA A 225 30.67 -27.31 11.62
C ALA A 225 32.11 -27.12 11.09
N GLU A 226 32.97 -28.14 11.01
CA GLU A 226 34.36 -27.96 10.52
C GLU A 226 34.52 -27.95 8.98
N LEU A 227 33.50 -28.37 8.22
CA LEU A 227 33.50 -28.37 6.74
C LEU A 227 32.28 -27.67 6.14
N ASP A 228 31.75 -26.68 6.85
CA ASP A 228 30.43 -26.11 6.55
C ASP A 228 30.51 -24.90 5.60
N SER A 229 29.91 -25.05 4.41
CA SER A 229 29.69 -23.96 3.44
C SER A 229 28.97 -22.76 4.05
N ARG A 230 28.17 -22.95 5.11
CA ARG A 230 27.47 -21.87 5.83
C ARG A 230 28.42 -20.87 6.48
N LYS A 231 29.51 -21.35 7.09
CA LYS A 231 30.57 -20.50 7.67
C LYS A 231 31.28 -19.70 6.59
N GLU A 232 31.43 -20.26 5.40
CA GLU A 232 32.03 -19.55 4.27
C GLU A 232 31.11 -18.44 3.75
N GLU A 233 29.82 -18.70 3.58
CA GLU A 233 28.83 -17.67 3.20
C GLU A 233 28.84 -16.50 4.21
N LEU A 234 28.85 -16.80 5.51
CA LEU A 234 28.91 -15.79 6.57
C LEU A 234 30.21 -14.96 6.50
N LYS A 235 31.37 -15.61 6.30
CA LYS A 235 32.66 -14.91 6.13
C LYS A 235 32.64 -14.01 4.90
N VAL A 236 32.09 -14.48 3.78
CA VAL A 236 31.95 -13.69 2.55
C VAL A 236 31.02 -12.50 2.78
N ALA A 237 29.90 -12.71 3.47
CA ALA A 237 28.94 -11.67 3.81
C ALA A 237 29.58 -10.57 4.68
N LYS A 238 30.26 -10.93 5.78
CA LYS A 238 30.96 -9.97 6.65
C LYS A 238 32.04 -9.22 5.87
N TRP A 239 32.92 -9.95 5.18
CA TRP A 239 34.05 -9.33 4.44
C TRP A 239 33.61 -8.43 3.30
N CYS A 240 32.68 -8.87 2.44
CA CYS A 240 32.21 -8.06 1.32
C CYS A 240 31.43 -6.84 1.80
N GLY A 241 30.60 -7.01 2.83
CA GLY A 241 29.86 -5.94 3.50
C GLY A 241 30.78 -4.82 3.94
N ASP A 242 31.79 -5.13 4.75
CA ASP A 242 32.73 -4.14 5.26
C ASP A 242 33.49 -3.42 4.12
N LYS A 243 33.85 -4.15 3.06
CA LYS A 243 34.59 -3.57 1.92
C LYS A 243 33.75 -2.67 1.04
N VAL A 244 32.46 -2.96 0.87
CA VAL A 244 31.55 -2.07 0.13
C VAL A 244 31.16 -0.88 0.98
N GLU A 245 30.89 -1.07 2.27
CA GLU A 245 30.57 0.01 3.20
C GLU A 245 31.66 1.09 3.20
N GLN A 246 32.93 0.68 3.32
CA GLN A 246 34.09 1.58 3.22
C GLN A 246 34.11 2.43 1.93
N LYS A 247 33.53 1.93 0.84
CA LYS A 247 33.45 2.66 -0.45
C LYS A 247 32.26 3.61 -0.50
N ILE A 248 31.11 3.20 0.00
CA ILE A 248 29.86 3.97 -0.09
C ILE A 248 29.78 5.03 1.01
N PHE A 249 30.39 4.79 2.17
CA PHE A 249 30.54 5.75 3.27
C PHE A 249 31.31 7.02 2.84
N ASN A 250 32.11 6.93 1.77
CA ASN A 250 32.76 8.09 1.21
C ASN A 250 31.79 8.93 0.37
N ARG A 251 31.27 10.01 0.97
CA ARG A 251 30.37 10.98 0.33
C ARG A 251 30.87 11.55 -1.00
N LYS A 252 32.18 11.51 -1.29
CA LYS A 252 32.70 11.91 -2.61
C LYS A 252 32.05 11.16 -3.77
N SER A 253 31.52 9.95 -3.55
CA SER A 253 30.78 9.20 -4.56
C SER A 253 29.50 9.91 -5.03
N LEU A 254 28.91 10.76 -4.18
CA LEU A 254 27.78 11.62 -4.52
C LEU A 254 28.22 12.84 -5.33
N ASP A 255 29.30 13.51 -4.92
CA ASP A 255 29.85 14.69 -5.61
C ASP A 255 30.14 14.40 -7.10
N VAL A 256 30.69 13.22 -7.38
CA VAL A 256 31.04 12.80 -8.74
C VAL A 256 29.92 12.05 -9.47
N PHE A 257 28.72 11.90 -8.87
CA PHE A 257 27.64 11.10 -9.44
C PHE A 257 27.18 11.66 -10.80
N ALA A 258 26.96 12.97 -10.87
CA ALA A 258 26.57 13.66 -12.10
C ALA A 258 27.61 13.48 -13.23
N GLU A 259 28.89 13.55 -12.89
CA GLU A 259 30.00 13.39 -13.83
C GLU A 259 30.13 11.94 -14.32
N ARG A 260 29.95 10.97 -13.42
CA ARG A 260 29.90 9.54 -13.77
C ARG A 260 28.77 9.28 -14.76
N LEU A 261 27.58 9.83 -14.53
CA LEU A 261 26.44 9.69 -15.45
C LEU A 261 26.73 10.28 -16.83
N LYS A 262 27.32 11.49 -16.88
CA LYS A 262 27.66 12.16 -18.15
C LYS A 262 28.73 11.42 -18.94
N SER A 263 29.71 10.82 -18.26
CA SER A 263 30.85 10.13 -18.88
C SER A 263 30.56 8.65 -19.20
N PHE A 264 29.55 8.05 -18.57
CA PHE A 264 29.21 6.65 -18.77
C PHE A 264 28.76 6.38 -20.22
N ARG A 265 29.33 5.34 -20.84
CA ARG A 265 28.99 4.90 -22.19
C ARG A 265 28.71 3.40 -22.13
N PRO A 266 27.43 3.00 -22.11
CA PRO A 266 27.06 1.59 -22.01
C PRO A 266 27.46 0.85 -23.28
N LYS A 267 27.95 -0.38 -23.10
CA LYS A 267 28.44 -1.26 -24.18
C LYS A 267 27.52 -2.44 -24.47
N ASN A 268 26.66 -2.79 -23.54
CA ASN A 268 25.72 -3.91 -23.63
C ASN A 268 24.40 -3.54 -22.93
N ASP A 269 23.41 -4.41 -23.08
CA ASP A 269 22.06 -4.18 -22.53
C ASP A 269 22.08 -4.07 -21.00
N PHE A 270 22.91 -4.86 -20.32
CA PHE A 270 23.08 -4.77 -18.87
C PHE A 270 23.57 -3.38 -18.41
N GLU A 271 24.61 -2.84 -19.06
CA GLU A 271 25.12 -1.51 -18.77
C GLU A 271 24.11 -0.41 -19.11
N GLN A 272 23.28 -0.62 -20.15
CA GLN A 272 22.20 0.29 -20.53
C GLN A 272 21.14 0.36 -19.42
N GLU A 273 20.72 -0.78 -18.87
CA GLU A 273 19.79 -0.82 -17.73
C GLU A 273 20.42 -0.23 -16.46
N CYS A 274 21.71 -0.51 -16.19
CA CYS A 274 22.42 0.15 -15.09
C CYS A 274 22.40 1.68 -15.22
N LEU A 275 22.57 2.21 -16.44
CA LEU A 275 22.50 3.64 -16.70
C LEU A 275 21.08 4.19 -16.48
N LYS A 276 20.04 3.45 -16.89
CA LYS A 276 18.63 3.83 -16.69
C LYS A 276 18.31 3.93 -15.19
N VAL A 277 18.63 2.90 -14.42
CA VAL A 277 18.41 2.87 -12.96
C VAL A 277 19.19 3.98 -12.27
N ALA A 278 20.48 4.16 -12.60
CA ALA A 278 21.30 5.22 -12.02
C ALA A 278 20.77 6.63 -12.33
N LYS A 279 20.22 6.86 -13.53
CA LYS A 279 19.53 8.12 -13.86
C LYS A 279 18.29 8.31 -13.00
N GLY A 280 17.48 7.26 -12.81
CA GLY A 280 16.28 7.32 -11.96
C GLY A 280 16.62 7.77 -10.53
N PHE A 281 17.63 7.15 -9.91
CA PHE A 281 18.11 7.54 -8.58
C PHE A 281 18.73 8.94 -8.55
N TYR A 282 19.44 9.36 -9.58
CA TYR A 282 20.00 10.71 -9.64
C TYR A 282 18.91 11.78 -9.80
N THR A 283 17.86 11.50 -10.56
CA THR A 283 16.69 12.39 -10.63
C THR A 283 16.01 12.48 -9.27
N LEU A 284 15.80 11.35 -8.58
CA LEU A 284 15.31 11.35 -7.19
C LEU A 284 16.19 12.20 -6.27
N TYR A 285 17.50 12.01 -6.31
CA TYR A 285 18.44 12.79 -5.50
C TYR A 285 18.38 14.30 -5.79
N THR A 286 18.13 14.68 -7.05
CA THR A 286 18.05 16.09 -7.46
C THR A 286 16.72 16.72 -7.02
N ASP A 287 15.62 16.00 -7.20
CA ASP A 287 14.28 16.47 -6.85
C ASP A 287 14.07 16.48 -5.31
N TYR A 288 14.69 15.52 -4.61
CA TYR A 288 14.53 15.26 -3.17
C TYR A 288 15.88 15.08 -2.46
N PRO A 289 16.69 16.15 -2.34
CA PRO A 289 18.09 16.05 -1.88
C PRO A 289 18.27 15.73 -0.39
N ALA A 290 17.21 15.81 0.41
CA ALA A 290 17.22 15.59 1.86
C ALA A 290 16.11 14.66 2.34
N THR A 291 15.40 13.99 1.42
CA THR A 291 14.29 13.09 1.76
C THR A 291 14.81 11.69 2.00
N THR A 292 14.46 11.13 3.16
CA THR A 292 14.78 9.74 3.53
C THR A 292 13.62 8.81 3.17
N VAL A 293 13.88 7.50 3.10
CA VAL A 293 12.83 6.49 2.91
C VAL A 293 11.81 6.46 4.06
N PHE A 294 12.19 7.00 5.22
CA PHE A 294 11.36 7.05 6.43
C PHE A 294 10.65 8.39 6.63
N GLN A 295 10.71 9.31 5.65
CA GLN A 295 10.08 10.64 5.75
C GLN A 295 8.58 10.59 6.09
N HIS A 296 7.90 9.57 5.56
CA HIS A 296 6.48 9.31 5.76
C HIS A 296 6.23 8.02 6.55
N ALA A 297 7.22 7.55 7.32
CA ALA A 297 7.02 6.52 8.32
C ALA A 297 6.03 7.08 9.35
N MET A 298 4.83 6.50 9.40
CA MET A 298 3.82 6.89 10.36
C MET A 298 3.90 5.90 11.51
N CYS A 299 4.52 6.32 12.63
CA CYS A 299 4.32 5.61 13.88
C CYS A 299 2.80 5.49 14.10
N ALA A 300 2.35 4.30 14.49
CA ALA A 300 0.99 4.12 15.00
C ALA A 300 0.67 5.27 15.96
N ASP A 301 -0.53 5.83 15.86
CA ASP A 301 -0.96 7.01 16.63
C ASP A 301 -0.38 6.95 18.06
N ASP A 302 0.22 8.04 18.56
CA ASP A 302 0.96 8.14 19.86
C ASP A 302 0.22 7.56 21.09
N ASP A 303 -1.08 7.23 20.96
CA ASP A 303 -1.90 6.56 21.96
C ASP A 303 -1.65 5.03 22.06
N ASP A 304 -0.93 4.41 21.10
CA ASP A 304 -0.71 2.96 20.98
C ASP A 304 0.79 2.54 21.05
N ALA A 305 1.61 3.27 21.81
CA ALA A 305 3.02 2.93 22.05
C ALA A 305 3.26 1.54 22.69
N GLU A 306 2.20 0.87 23.17
CA GLU A 306 2.26 -0.50 23.70
C GLU A 306 2.22 -1.60 22.60
N GLN A 307 2.09 -1.23 21.32
CA GLN A 307 1.97 -2.17 20.17
C GLN A 307 3.23 -2.24 19.27
N GLU A 308 4.39 -1.74 19.72
CA GLU A 308 5.63 -1.75 18.90
C GLU A 308 6.02 -3.18 18.44
N ASP A 309 5.75 -4.19 19.27
CA ASP A 309 6.01 -5.60 18.96
C ASP A 309 5.02 -6.19 17.93
N GLU A 310 3.87 -5.56 17.70
CA GLU A 310 2.82 -6.04 16.79
C GLU A 310 2.89 -5.40 15.39
N VAL A 311 3.86 -4.49 15.17
CA VAL A 311 4.03 -3.73 13.93
C VAL A 311 5.34 -4.10 13.24
N ILE A 312 5.24 -4.43 11.95
CA ILE A 312 6.40 -4.55 11.07
C ILE A 312 6.85 -3.15 10.68
N ALA A 313 7.81 -2.59 11.41
CA ALA A 313 8.39 -1.28 11.13
C ALA A 313 9.17 -1.24 9.81
N MET A 314 9.23 -0.06 9.18
CA MET A 314 9.86 0.14 7.86
C MET A 314 11.33 -0.28 7.81
N ASN A 315 12.08 -0.07 8.89
CA ASN A 315 13.49 -0.42 9.02
C ASN A 315 13.74 -1.95 9.10
N LYS A 316 12.70 -2.76 9.35
CA LYS A 316 12.81 -4.23 9.37
C LYS A 316 12.81 -4.81 7.96
N TYR A 317 12.01 -4.26 7.04
CA TYR A 317 11.85 -4.80 5.67
C TYR A 317 12.54 -3.97 4.57
N ILE A 318 13.17 -2.84 4.90
CA ILE A 318 13.98 -2.02 3.99
C ILE A 318 15.41 -1.97 4.53
N SER A 319 16.36 -2.61 3.85
CA SER A 319 17.76 -2.67 4.30
C SER A 319 18.69 -3.09 3.17
N PHE A 320 19.98 -2.78 3.29
CA PHE A 320 20.99 -3.56 2.57
C PHE A 320 21.12 -4.96 3.18
N ILE A 321 21.47 -5.95 2.36
CA ILE A 321 21.76 -7.33 2.77
C ILE A 321 23.04 -7.82 2.07
N ALA A 322 23.66 -8.89 2.55
CA ALA A 322 24.86 -9.41 1.90
C ALA A 322 24.57 -9.92 0.48
N ASP A 323 23.69 -10.90 0.32
CA ASP A 323 23.32 -11.49 -0.96
C ASP A 323 21.82 -11.80 -0.94
N ALA A 324 21.22 -12.00 -2.12
CA ALA A 324 19.81 -12.36 -2.27
C ALA A 324 19.63 -13.84 -2.68
N ASN A 325 20.70 -14.63 -2.54
CA ASN A 325 20.76 -16.04 -2.88
C ASN A 325 21.66 -16.78 -1.88
N GLY A 326 21.55 -18.11 -1.86
CA GLY A 326 22.35 -18.97 -0.99
C GLY A 326 21.67 -19.24 0.34
N TRP A 327 22.26 -20.15 1.10
CA TRP A 327 21.66 -20.65 2.34
C TRP A 327 21.46 -19.52 3.36
N LEU A 328 22.43 -18.60 3.46
CA LEU A 328 22.39 -17.51 4.42
C LEU A 328 21.22 -16.55 4.16
N TYR A 329 20.94 -16.25 2.89
CA TYR A 329 19.77 -15.44 2.53
C TYR A 329 18.47 -16.17 2.85
N GLU A 330 18.37 -17.46 2.49
CA GLU A 330 17.18 -18.27 2.76
C GLU A 330 16.86 -18.34 4.25
N THR A 331 17.88 -18.55 5.10
CA THR A 331 17.73 -18.54 6.56
C THR A 331 17.29 -17.17 7.08
N ILE A 332 17.89 -16.07 6.62
CA ILE A 332 17.46 -14.72 7.01
C ILE A 332 16.00 -14.48 6.60
N ALA A 333 15.65 -14.80 5.36
CA ALA A 333 14.29 -14.61 4.87
C ALA A 333 13.30 -15.46 5.67
N GLU A 334 13.64 -16.68 6.06
CA GLU A 334 12.81 -17.52 6.92
C GLU A 334 12.63 -16.91 8.32
N CYS A 335 13.72 -16.49 8.98
CA CYS A 335 13.67 -15.85 10.30
C CYS A 335 12.79 -14.60 10.29
N VAL A 336 13.01 -13.70 9.32
CA VAL A 336 12.25 -12.47 9.17
C VAL A 336 10.78 -12.76 8.90
N ASN A 337 10.47 -13.66 7.96
CA ASN A 337 9.07 -13.98 7.64
C ASN A 337 8.35 -14.63 8.82
N ASN A 338 9.04 -15.44 9.62
CA ASN A 338 8.47 -16.02 10.83
C ASN A 338 8.12 -14.94 11.85
N GLU A 339 9.02 -13.98 12.11
CA GLU A 339 8.72 -12.82 12.97
C GLU A 339 7.54 -12.00 12.42
N PHE A 340 7.54 -11.73 11.11
CA PHE A 340 6.51 -10.90 10.48
C PHE A 340 5.12 -11.55 10.50
N ASN A 341 5.03 -12.89 10.50
CA ASN A 341 3.77 -13.60 10.64
C ASN A 341 3.14 -13.45 12.02
N GLU A 342 3.90 -13.02 13.03
CA GLU A 342 3.41 -12.73 14.38
C GLU A 342 2.87 -11.31 14.51
N CYS A 343 3.17 -10.43 13.55
CA CYS A 343 2.71 -9.04 13.54
C CYS A 343 1.32 -8.88 12.88
N GLY A 344 0.52 -7.95 13.42
CA GLY A 344 -0.83 -7.66 12.90
C GLY A 344 -0.85 -6.57 11.83
N THR A 345 0.14 -5.69 11.82
CA THR A 345 0.17 -4.51 10.94
C THR A 345 1.57 -4.29 10.36
N THR A 346 1.63 -3.76 9.14
CA THR A 346 2.88 -3.29 8.53
C THR A 346 2.86 -1.77 8.47
N GLU A 347 3.94 -1.15 8.97
CA GLU A 347 4.16 0.29 8.78
C GLU A 347 4.46 0.54 7.30
N GLU A 348 3.74 1.47 6.68
CA GLU A 348 3.92 1.82 5.28
C GLU A 348 3.93 3.35 5.12
N PRO A 349 4.63 3.88 4.11
CA PRO A 349 4.69 5.32 3.86
C PRO A 349 3.30 5.92 3.72
N THR A 350 2.99 6.89 4.56
CA THR A 350 1.65 7.42 4.72
C THR A 350 1.65 8.95 4.79
N VAL A 351 0.73 9.57 4.04
CA VAL A 351 0.41 10.99 4.14
C VAL A 351 -1.02 11.17 4.63
N VAL A 352 -1.19 12.07 5.60
CA VAL A 352 -2.50 12.46 6.13
C VAL A 352 -2.77 13.91 5.77
N LYS A 353 -3.93 14.20 5.19
CA LYS A 353 -4.38 15.56 4.86
C LYS A 353 -5.67 15.87 5.61
N THR A 354 -5.70 17.03 6.24
CA THR A 354 -6.82 17.48 7.09
C THR A 354 -7.51 18.68 6.47
N PHE A 355 -8.82 18.59 6.26
CA PHE A 355 -9.64 19.58 5.57
C PHE A 355 -10.50 20.38 6.55
N SER A 356 -9.83 21.03 7.50
CA SER A 356 -10.47 21.76 8.60
C SER A 356 -10.52 23.28 8.37
N GLY A 357 -10.24 23.78 7.17
CA GLY A 357 -10.11 25.21 6.87
C GLY A 357 -8.74 25.82 7.20
N ALA A 358 -7.79 25.02 7.66
CA ALA A 358 -6.38 25.39 7.72
C ALA A 358 -5.71 25.17 6.36
N ASN A 359 -4.52 25.75 6.16
CA ASN A 359 -3.73 25.47 4.96
C ASN A 359 -3.36 23.97 4.94
N ILE A 360 -3.70 23.30 3.84
CA ILE A 360 -3.34 21.91 3.60
C ILE A 360 -1.85 21.90 3.24
N THR A 361 -1.06 21.12 3.96
CA THR A 361 0.35 20.90 3.62
C THR A 361 0.42 20.10 2.31
N ASP A 362 1.20 20.57 1.35
CA ASP A 362 1.43 19.89 0.07
C ASP A 362 2.41 18.70 0.25
N CYS A 363 2.02 17.75 1.09
CA CYS A 363 2.72 16.48 1.25
C CYS A 363 2.11 15.46 0.27
N ASN A 364 2.97 14.70 -0.40
CA ASN A 364 2.58 13.64 -1.30
C ASN A 364 3.61 12.50 -1.24
N LEU A 365 3.27 11.38 -1.87
CA LEU A 365 4.11 10.17 -1.90
C LEU A 365 4.87 10.02 -3.23
N ASP A 366 5.18 11.11 -3.96
CA ASP A 366 5.89 11.00 -5.25
C ASP A 366 7.28 10.36 -5.09
N PHE A 367 7.99 10.71 -4.03
CA PHE A 367 9.30 10.15 -3.71
C PHE A 367 9.24 8.62 -3.59
N GLU A 368 8.35 8.09 -2.75
CA GLU A 368 8.17 6.65 -2.51
C GLU A 368 7.68 5.93 -3.78
N ASN A 369 6.74 6.55 -4.49
CA ASN A 369 6.20 6.06 -5.76
C ASN A 369 7.26 5.87 -6.85
N ARG A 370 8.40 6.56 -6.73
CA ARG A 370 9.55 6.46 -7.64
C ARG A 370 10.67 5.61 -7.04
N LEU A 371 10.92 5.72 -5.73
CA LEU A 371 12.00 5.03 -5.03
C LEU A 371 11.80 3.52 -5.01
N PHE A 372 10.66 3.03 -4.55
CA PHE A 372 10.44 1.59 -4.36
C PHE A 372 10.51 0.79 -5.67
N PRO A 373 9.91 1.24 -6.79
CA PRO A 373 10.12 0.60 -8.09
C PRO A 373 11.59 0.60 -8.53
N LEU A 374 12.33 1.68 -8.31
CA LEU A 374 13.75 1.77 -8.66
C LEU A 374 14.63 0.83 -7.81
N ILE A 375 14.30 0.63 -6.54
CA ILE A 375 14.95 -0.40 -5.70
C ILE A 375 14.68 -1.79 -6.29
N GLY A 376 13.45 -2.08 -6.70
CA GLY A 376 13.11 -3.34 -7.38
C GLY A 376 13.92 -3.56 -8.67
N GLU A 377 14.00 -2.54 -9.53
CA GLU A 377 14.84 -2.59 -10.74
C GLU A 377 16.33 -2.80 -10.40
N LEU A 378 16.85 -2.14 -9.36
CA LEU A 378 18.22 -2.29 -8.90
C LEU A 378 18.51 -3.71 -8.41
N CYS A 379 17.66 -4.28 -7.56
CA CYS A 379 17.82 -5.64 -7.05
C CYS A 379 17.75 -6.66 -8.19
N TYR A 380 16.84 -6.48 -9.15
CA TYR A 380 16.77 -7.33 -10.34
C TYR A 380 18.08 -7.31 -11.14
N LEU A 381 18.69 -6.14 -11.33
CA LEU A 381 19.98 -6.03 -12.04
C LEU A 381 21.12 -6.70 -11.28
N LEU A 382 21.18 -6.53 -9.96
CA LEU A 382 22.23 -7.12 -9.14
C LEU A 382 22.15 -8.66 -9.12
N ASN A 383 20.94 -9.22 -9.18
CA ASN A 383 20.75 -10.67 -9.11
C ASN A 383 20.90 -11.39 -10.46
N ASN A 384 20.76 -10.69 -11.59
CA ASN A 384 20.79 -11.28 -12.93
C ASN A 384 22.02 -10.87 -13.77
N HIS A 385 23.08 -10.41 -13.12
CA HIS A 385 24.34 -10.02 -13.78
C HIS A 385 25.32 -11.18 -13.97
#